data_AF-A0A7W6A297-F1
#
_entry.id   AF-A0A7W6A297-F1
#
_cell.length_a   1.000
_cell.length_b   1.000
_cell.length_c   1.000
_cell.angle_alpha   90.00
_cell.angle_beta   90.00
_cell.angle_gamma   90.00
#
_symmetry.space_group_name_H-M   'P 1'
#
loop_
_entity.id
_entity.type
_entity.pdbx_description
1 polymer ?
#
loop_
_entity_poly.entity_id
_entity_poly.type
_entity_poly.pdbx_seq_one_letter_code
_entity_poly.pdbx_strand_id
1 'polypeptide(L)'
;MRRRRLSNARHDDGFAYALQRHRLELIAAGEAEPLNEREGLFLRQIKAKRRTRYADFIVSAPLLWAETCALRRAREAREARARSTDAPEPEGLSPAF
;
A
#
# COMPACT_ATOMS: atom_id res chain seq x y z
N MET A 1 8.18 30.74 -30.65
CA MET A 1 7.56 29.58 -29.97
C MET A 1 7.72 29.74 -28.46
N ARG A 2 6.62 29.91 -27.70
CA ARG A 2 6.67 30.05 -26.24
C ARG A 2 6.86 28.65 -25.65
N ARG A 3 8.02 28.36 -25.03
CA ARG A 3 8.26 27.08 -24.32
C ARG A 3 7.19 26.92 -23.24
N ARG A 4 6.29 25.97 -23.42
CA ARG A 4 5.22 25.66 -22.47
C ARG A 4 5.89 25.11 -21.21
N ARG A 5 5.96 25.91 -20.13
CA ARG A 5 6.43 25.43 -18.81
C ARG A 5 5.59 24.21 -18.44
N LEU A 6 6.23 23.05 -18.29
CA LEU A 6 5.60 21.89 -17.69
C LEU A 6 5.22 22.29 -16.26
N SER A 7 3.93 22.20 -15.92
CA SER A 7 3.49 22.42 -14.54
C SER A 7 4.12 21.35 -13.64
N ASN A 8 4.51 21.72 -12.41
CA ASN A 8 5.11 20.80 -11.44
C ASN A 8 4.29 19.51 -11.25
N ALA A 9 2.96 19.61 -11.33
CA ALA A 9 2.04 18.47 -11.29
C ALA A 9 2.40 17.34 -12.29
N ARG A 10 2.93 17.65 -13.48
CA ARG A 10 3.33 16.62 -14.45
C ARG A 10 4.60 15.86 -14.06
N HIS A 11 5.47 16.46 -13.26
CA HIS A 11 6.68 15.79 -12.76
C HIS A 11 6.35 14.86 -11.61
N ASP A 12 5.45 15.28 -10.72
CA ASP A 12 4.96 14.46 -9.60
C ASP A 12 4.28 13.18 -10.11
N ASP A 13 3.50 13.27 -11.19
CA ASP A 13 2.89 12.13 -11.85
C ASP A 13 3.93 11.16 -12.44
N GLY A 14 5.00 11.68 -13.05
CA GLY A 14 6.08 10.87 -13.62
C GLY A 14 6.88 10.12 -12.56
N PHE A 15 7.18 10.77 -11.43
CA PHE A 15 7.84 10.13 -10.30
C PHE A 15 6.96 9.04 -9.67
N ALA A 16 5.70 9.35 -9.38
CA ALA A 16 4.76 8.39 -8.81
C ALA A 16 4.57 7.16 -9.72
N TYR A 17 4.55 7.36 -11.04
CA TYR A 17 4.52 6.28 -12.02
C TYR A 17 5.76 5.39 -11.91
N ALA A 18 6.96 5.99 -11.95
CA ALA A 18 8.22 5.24 -11.90
C ALA A 18 8.37 4.44 -10.61
N LEU A 19 8.00 5.04 -9.47
CA LEU A 19 8.02 4.38 -8.16
C LEU A 19 7.11 3.16 -8.12
N GLN A 20 5.86 3.32 -8.56
CA GLN A 20 4.89 2.21 -8.59
C GLN A 20 5.32 1.12 -9.56
N ARG A 21 5.83 1.48 -10.74
CA ARG A 21 6.33 0.51 -11.71
C ARG A 21 7.48 -0.32 -11.14
N HIS A 22 8.48 0.34 -10.56
CA HIS A 22 9.63 -0.34 -9.96
C HIS A 22 9.19 -1.31 -8.86
N ARG A 23 8.22 -0.89 -8.03
CA ARG A 23 7.64 -1.75 -7.00
C ARG A 23 6.96 -2.99 -7.57
N LEU A 24 6.20 -2.86 -8.66
CA LEU A 24 5.59 -4.01 -9.34
C LEU A 24 6.62 -4.94 -9.98
N GLU A 25 7.74 -4.40 -10.47
CA GLU A 25 8.87 -5.21 -10.98
C GLU A 25 9.49 -6.06 -9.86
N LEU A 26 9.70 -5.49 -8.67
CA LEU A 26 10.16 -6.24 -7.49
C LEU A 26 9.19 -7.36 -7.09
N ILE A 27 7.89 -7.08 -7.13
CA ILE A 27 6.85 -8.10 -6.86
C ILE A 27 6.89 -9.22 -7.91
N ALA A 28 7.06 -8.88 -9.19
CA ALA A 28 7.16 -9.86 -10.27
C ALA A 28 8.42 -10.73 -10.15
N ALA A 29 9.53 -10.17 -9.65
CA ALA A 29 10.76 -10.88 -9.35
C ALA A 29 10.69 -11.75 -8.07
N GLY A 30 9.67 -11.57 -7.24
CA GLY A 30 9.55 -12.23 -5.94
C GLY A 30 10.41 -11.60 -4.84
N GLU A 31 10.90 -10.38 -5.06
CA GLU A 31 11.75 -9.63 -4.13
C GLU A 31 10.92 -8.76 -3.15
N ALA A 32 9.63 -8.57 -3.44
CA ALA A 32 8.73 -7.81 -2.58
C ALA A 32 7.36 -8.49 -2.48
N GLU A 33 6.79 -8.48 -1.27
CA GLU A 33 5.42 -8.90 -1.04
C GLU A 33 4.42 -7.77 -1.35
N PRO A 34 3.21 -8.11 -1.85
CA PRO A 34 2.12 -7.15 -2.02
C PRO A 34 1.70 -6.49 -0.71
N LEU A 35 1.57 -5.17 -0.70
CA LEU A 35 1.09 -4.40 0.46
C LEU A 35 -0.41 -4.09 0.39
N ASN A 36 -1.00 -4.09 -0.80
CA ASN A 36 -2.40 -3.78 -1.03
C ASN A 36 -3.06 -4.77 -2.00
N GLU A 37 -4.38 -4.71 -2.10
CA GLU A 37 -5.16 -5.58 -2.99
C GLU A 37 -4.76 -5.46 -4.46
N ARG A 38 -4.44 -4.25 -4.94
CA ARG A 38 -4.03 -4.03 -6.33
C ARG A 38 -2.75 -4.79 -6.66
N GLU A 39 -1.74 -4.67 -5.80
CA GLU A 39 -0.49 -5.42 -5.93
C GLU A 39 -0.73 -6.93 -5.84
N GLY A 40 -1.64 -7.37 -4.97
CA GLY A 40 -2.04 -8.78 -4.88
C GLY A 40 -2.72 -9.27 -6.15
N LEU A 41 -3.58 -8.46 -6.77
CA LEU A 41 -4.18 -8.74 -8.07
C LEU A 41 -3.13 -8.84 -9.17
N PHE A 42 -2.16 -7.93 -9.21
CA PHE A 42 -1.04 -7.98 -10.15
C PHE A 42 -0.28 -9.31 -10.03
N LEU A 43 0.13 -9.68 -8.81
CA LEU A 43 0.86 -10.93 -8.57
C LEU A 43 0.04 -12.17 -9.00
N ARG A 44 -1.28 -12.17 -8.73
CA ARG A 44 -2.16 -13.25 -9.20
C ARG A 44 -2.18 -13.38 -10.73
N GLN A 45 -2.20 -12.27 -11.46
CA GLN A 45 -2.20 -12.30 -12.93
C GLN A 45 -0.85 -12.79 -13.49
N ILE A 46 0.26 -12.37 -12.88
CA ILE A 46 1.60 -12.88 -13.22
C ILE A 46 1.70 -14.39 -12.98
N LYS A 47 1.27 -14.87 -11.80
CA LYS A 47 1.26 -16.30 -11.47
C LYS A 47 0.37 -17.12 -12.41
N ALA A 48 -0.74 -16.54 -12.88
CA ALA A 48 -1.63 -17.14 -13.88
C ALA A 48 -1.06 -17.10 -15.31
N LYS A 49 0.18 -16.66 -15.52
CA LYS A 49 0.85 -16.50 -16.83
C LYS A 49 0.04 -15.67 -17.83
N ARG A 50 -0.75 -14.72 -17.34
CA ARG A 50 -1.55 -13.83 -18.19
C ARG A 50 -0.69 -12.67 -18.67
N ARG A 51 -1.02 -12.18 -19.86
CA ARG A 51 -0.39 -10.98 -20.42
C ARG A 51 -0.81 -9.76 -19.59
N THR A 52 0.02 -9.41 -18.62
CA THR A 52 -0.23 -8.36 -17.64
C THR A 52 0.52 -7.10 -18.03
N ARG A 53 -0.12 -5.93 -18.04
CA ARG A 53 0.54 -4.65 -18.28
C ARG A 53 0.67 -3.90 -16.96
N TYR A 54 1.87 -3.41 -16.66
CA TYR A 54 2.12 -2.62 -15.45
C TYR A 54 1.19 -1.39 -15.33
N ALA A 55 0.89 -0.75 -16.46
CA ALA A 55 0.05 0.44 -16.50
C ALA A 55 -1.36 0.21 -15.92
N ASP A 56 -1.89 -1.03 -15.99
CA ASP A 56 -3.21 -1.37 -15.45
C ASP A 56 -3.22 -1.40 -13.90
N PHE A 57 -2.04 -1.40 -13.28
CA PHE A 57 -1.83 -1.48 -11.83
C PHE A 57 -1.12 -0.26 -11.26
N ILE A 58 -0.94 0.79 -12.06
CA ILE A 58 -0.37 2.06 -11.63
C ILE A 58 -1.51 3.08 -11.52
N VAL A 59 -1.58 3.77 -10.38
CA VAL A 59 -2.60 4.78 -10.12
C VAL A 59 -2.01 6.19 -10.09
N SER A 60 -2.88 7.19 -10.18
CA SER A 60 -2.47 8.59 -10.04
C SER A 60 -1.90 8.87 -8.65
N ALA A 61 -1.03 9.88 -8.53
CA ALA A 61 -0.39 10.24 -7.26
C ALA A 61 -1.41 10.50 -6.11
N PRO A 62 -2.54 11.19 -6.33
CA PRO A 62 -3.55 11.36 -5.28
C PRO A 62 -4.14 10.05 -4.77
N LEU A 63 -4.36 9.08 -5.67
CA LEU A 63 -4.90 7.78 -5.29
C LEU A 63 -3.86 6.92 -4.57
N LEU A 64 -2.61 6.95 -5.04
CA LEU A 64 -1.48 6.31 -4.35
C LEU A 64 -1.35 6.82 -2.91
N TRP A 65 -1.45 8.15 -2.72
CA TRP A 65 -1.41 8.76 -1.40
C TRP A 65 -2.54 8.29 -0.50
N ALA A 66 -3.78 8.28 -1.01
CA ALA A 66 -4.95 7.84 -0.27
C ALA A 66 -4.83 6.38 0.20
N GLU A 67 -4.37 5.48 -0.69
CA GLU A 67 -4.14 4.08 -0.35
C GLU A 67 -3.05 3.91 0.69
N THR A 68 -1.92 4.60 0.54
CA THR A 68 -0.81 4.54 1.49
C THR A 68 -1.25 5.02 2.88
N CYS A 69 -2.05 6.10 2.94
CA CYS A 69 -2.63 6.58 4.18
C CYS A 69 -3.64 5.61 4.78
N ALA A 70 -4.44 4.91 3.96
CA ALA A 70 -5.36 3.89 4.44
C ALA A 70 -4.62 2.69 5.03
N LEU A 71 -3.56 2.22 4.36
CA LEU A 71 -2.70 1.14 4.85
C LEU A 71 -2.05 1.49 6.20
N ARG A 72 -1.53 2.71 6.31
CA ARG A 72 -0.93 3.21 7.57
C ARG A 72 -1.94 3.16 8.72
N ARG A 73 -3.13 3.73 8.52
CA ARG A 73 -4.20 3.72 9.53
C ARG A 73 -4.65 2.31 9.91
N ALA A 74 -4.76 1.40 8.93
CA ALA A 74 -5.11 0.02 9.20
C ALA A 74 -4.05 -0.70 10.05
N ARG A 75 -2.76 -0.41 9.79
CA ARG A 75 -1.65 -0.94 10.59
C ARG A 75 -1.68 -0.39 12.02
N GLU A 76 -1.81 0.91 12.18
CA GLU A 76 -1.92 1.56 13.49
C GLU A 76 -3.10 1.00 14.31
N ALA A 77 -4.25 0.78 13.68
CA ALA A 77 -5.41 0.17 14.33
C ALA A 77 -5.16 -1.28 14.78
N ARG A 78 -4.43 -2.08 13.99
CA ARG A 78 -4.03 -3.44 14.38
C ARG A 78 -3.06 -3.43 15.55
N GLU A 79 -2.06 -2.55 15.53
CA GLU A 79 -1.09 -2.38 16.61
C GLU A 79 -1.73 -1.85 17.90
N ALA A 80 -2.74 -0.98 17.80
CA ALA A 80 -3.53 -0.53 18.94
C ALA A 80 -4.35 -1.68 19.54
N ARG A 81 -4.98 -2.51 18.70
CA ARG A 81 -5.71 -3.70 19.15
C ARG A 81 -4.80 -4.73 19.83
N ALA A 82 -3.63 -4.99 19.26
CA ALA A 82 -2.66 -5.91 19.86
C ALA A 82 -2.25 -5.43 21.27
N ARG A 83 -1.94 -4.13 21.41
CA ARG A 83 -1.61 -3.53 22.72
C ARG A 83 -2.75 -3.56 23.73
N SER A 84 -4.01 -3.46 23.29
CA SER A 84 -5.16 -3.58 24.20
C SER A 84 -5.42 -5.02 24.67
N THR A 85 -5.01 -6.02 23.88
CA THR A 85 -5.18 -7.44 24.22
C THR A 85 -4.08 -7.93 25.17
N ASP A 86 -2.89 -7.32 25.12
CA ASP A 86 -1.77 -7.62 26.04
C ASP A 86 -1.87 -6.90 27.40
N ALA A 87 -2.97 -6.17 27.67
CA ALA A 87 -3.20 -5.57 28.97
C ALA A 87 -3.48 -6.68 30.01
N PRO A 88 -2.72 -6.77 31.12
CA PRO A 88 -3.00 -7.76 32.15
C PRO A 88 -4.40 -7.50 32.73
N GLU A 89 -5.20 -8.56 32.82
CA GLU A 89 -6.45 -8.57 33.58
C GLU A 89 -6.19 -7.92 34.95
N PRO A 90 -7.01 -6.96 35.41
CA PRO A 90 -6.88 -6.47 36.76
C PRO A 90 -7.17 -7.63 37.72
N GLU A 91 -6.12 -8.21 38.30
CA GLU A 91 -6.24 -9.10 39.44
C GLU A 91 -6.85 -8.32 40.61
N GLY A 92 -8.14 -8.51 40.82
CA GLY A 92 -8.92 -7.92 41.91
C GLY A 92 -10.30 -7.56 41.39
N LEU A 93 -11.38 -8.24 41.78
CA LEU A 93 -11.77 -8.51 43.15
C LEU A 93 -12.63 -9.77 43.15
N SER A 94 -12.18 -10.82 43.86
CA SER A 94 -13.07 -11.89 44.29
C SER A 94 -14.01 -11.31 45.35
N PRO A 95 -15.34 -11.31 45.18
CA PRO A 95 -16.24 -10.90 46.24
C PRO A 95 -16.29 -12.05 47.25
N ALA A 96 -15.67 -11.84 48.41
CA ALA A 96 -15.91 -12.69 49.56
C ALA A 96 -17.37 -12.46 50.03
N PHE A 97 -18.23 -13.44 49.78
CA PHE A 97 -19.51 -13.61 50.45
C PHE A 97 -19.56 -15.01 51.05
#